data_AF-A0A1Q9VZY8-F1
#
_entry.id   AF-A0A1Q9VZY8-F1
#
_cell.length_a   1.000
_cell.length_b   1.000
_cell.length_c   1.000
_cell.angle_alpha   90.00
_cell.angle_beta   90.00
_cell.angle_gamma   90.00
#
_symmetry.space_group_name_H-M   'P 1'
#
loop_
_entity.id
_entity.type
_entity.pdbx_description
1 polymer ?
#
loop_
_entity_poly.entity_id
_entity_poly.type
_entity_poly.pdbx_seq_one_letter_code
_entity_poly.pdbx_strand_id
1 'polypeptide(L)' 'MGRGRAKAKQTKVARQLKYSSPDMDLESLQRELSTESGHSTEDDYEEWDDWSAEEDEGR' A
#
# COMPACT_ATOMS: atom_id res chain seq x y z
N MET A 1 -4.29 -37.59 16.88
CA MET A 1 -3.13 -37.63 15.96
C MET A 1 -3.21 -36.67 14.75
N GLY A 2 -4.10 -35.67 14.70
CA GLY A 2 -4.25 -34.79 13.51
C GLY A 2 -3.66 -33.38 13.60
N ARG A 3 -3.29 -32.91 14.80
CA ARG A 3 -2.91 -31.50 15.05
C ARG A 3 -1.62 -31.07 14.34
N GLY A 4 -0.61 -31.94 14.26
CA GLY A 4 0.67 -31.62 13.60
C GLY A 4 0.54 -31.35 12.10
N ARG A 5 -0.33 -32.11 11.41
CA ARG A 5 -0.60 -31.91 9.97
C ARG A 5 -1.35 -30.62 9.71
N ALA A 6 -2.34 -30.29 10.53
CA ALA A 6 -3.06 -29.03 10.44
C ALA A 6 -2.13 -27.82 10.67
N LYS A 7 -1.28 -27.89 11.71
CA LYS A 7 -0.28 -26.85 11.99
C LYS A 7 0.70 -26.67 10.82
N ALA A 8 1.20 -27.76 10.25
CA ALA A 8 2.09 -27.68 9.09
C ALA A 8 1.42 -27.03 7.87
N LYS A 9 0.15 -27.38 7.58
CA LYS A 9 -0.62 -26.74 6.51
C LYS A 9 -0.80 -25.24 6.75
N GLN A 10 -1.19 -24.85 7.97
CA GLN A 10 -1.37 -23.45 8.35
C GLN A 10 -0.07 -22.65 8.21
N THR A 11 1.07 -23.18 8.68
CA THR A 11 2.37 -22.50 8.53
C THR A 11 2.78 -22.35 7.06
N LYS A 12 2.48 -23.34 6.21
CA LYS A 12 2.74 -23.23 4.76
C LYS A 12 1.92 -22.10 4.14
N VAL A 13 0.62 -22.05 4.42
CA VAL A 13 -0.28 -21.00 3.91
C VAL A 13 0.15 -19.62 4.41
N ALA A 14 0.44 -19.48 5.71
CA ALA A 14 0.88 -18.22 6.28
C ALA A 14 2.20 -17.71 5.67
N ARG A 15 3.16 -18.60 5.39
CA ARG A 15 4.39 -18.21 4.68
C ARG A 15 4.12 -17.79 3.24
N GLN A 16 3.24 -18.51 2.54
CA GLN A 16 2.83 -18.12 1.19
C GLN A 16 2.21 -16.72 1.21
N LEU A 17 1.30 -16.42 2.14
CA LEU A 17 0.70 -15.08 2.25
C LEU A 17 1.70 -13.98 2.65
N LYS A 18 2.62 -14.29 3.57
CA LYS A 18 3.61 -13.31 4.04
C LYS A 18 4.64 -12.94 2.98
N TYR A 19 5.03 -13.92 2.17
CA TYR A 19 6.13 -13.79 1.20
C TYR A 19 5.68 -13.85 -0.26
N SER A 20 4.37 -13.95 -0.53
CA SER A 20 3.83 -13.70 -1.86
C SER A 20 3.91 -12.20 -2.09
N SER A 21 4.82 -11.78 -2.97
CA SER A 21 4.64 -10.51 -3.64
C SER A 21 3.54 -10.71 -4.67
N PRO A 22 2.46 -9.91 -4.66
CA PRO A 22 1.54 -9.91 -5.80
C PRO A 22 2.31 -9.47 -7.05
N ASP A 23 2.10 -10.18 -8.15
CA ASP A 23 2.51 -9.70 -9.46
C ASP A 23 1.56 -8.54 -9.80
N MET A 24 2.05 -7.31 -9.69
CA MET A 24 1.28 -6.11 -10.02
C MET A 24 1.55 -5.73 -11.47
N ASP A 25 0.49 -5.43 -12.21
CA ASP A 25 0.60 -4.85 -13.54
C ASP A 25 1.00 -3.38 -13.41
N LEU A 26 2.31 -3.15 -13.48
CA LEU A 26 2.89 -1.80 -13.38
C LEU A 26 2.47 -0.91 -14.54
N GLU A 27 2.16 -1.47 -15.72
CA GLU A 27 1.71 -0.69 -16.88
C GLU A 27 0.29 -0.15 -16.66
N SER A 28 -0.62 -0.96 -16.13
CA SER A 28 -1.96 -0.51 -15.74
C SER A 28 -1.90 0.56 -14.66
N LEU A 29 -1.10 0.33 -13.61
CA LEU A 29 -0.94 1.29 -12.51
C LEU A 29 -0.39 2.64 -12.99
N GLN A 30 0.64 2.61 -13.85
CA GLN A 30 1.22 3.82 -14.41
C GLN A 30 0.19 4.59 -15.25
N ARG A 31 -0.63 3.88 -16.03
CA ARG A 31 -1.68 4.50 -16.86
C ARG A 31 -2.72 5.20 -15.99
N GLU A 32 -3.20 4.56 -14.94
CA GLU A 32 -4.15 5.14 -13.98
C GLU A 32 -3.57 6.39 -13.31
N LEU A 33 -2.36 6.29 -12.76
CA LEU A 33 -1.68 7.42 -12.10
C LEU A 33 -1.43 8.58 -13.07
N SER A 34 -1.02 8.29 -14.30
CA SER A 34 -0.80 9.32 -15.34
C SER A 34 -2.08 10.01 -15.81
N THR A 35 -3.22 9.33 -15.67
CA THR A 35 -4.54 9.90 -16.01
C THR A 35 -5.03 10.80 -14.87
N GLU A 36 -4.75 10.43 -13.62
CA GLU A 36 -5.11 11.20 -12.43
C GLU A 36 -4.22 12.45 -12.20
N SER A 37 -2.92 12.35 -12.49
CA SER A 37 -1.98 13.48 -12.36
C SER A 37 -2.18 14.60 -13.38
N GLY A 38 -3.14 14.45 -14.30
CA GLY A 38 -3.61 15.54 -15.15
C GLY A 38 -4.63 16.48 -14.48
N HIS A 39 -5.22 16.11 -13.34
CA HIS A 39 -6.37 16.85 -12.78
C HIS A 39 -6.30 17.24 -11.30
N SER A 40 -5.35 16.74 -10.51
CA SER A 40 -5.45 16.85 -9.03
C SER A 40 -4.14 17.11 -8.28
N THR A 41 -2.99 17.26 -8.96
CA THR A 41 -1.71 17.32 -8.23
C THR A 41 -1.49 18.65 -7.51
N GLU A 42 -1.85 19.80 -8.10
CA GLU A 42 -1.54 21.10 -7.49
C GLU A 42 -2.31 21.35 -6.18
N ASP A 43 -3.60 20.98 -6.13
CA ASP A 43 -4.48 21.19 -4.96
C ASP A 43 -4.08 20.29 -3.77
N ASP A 44 -3.73 19.01 -4.04
CA ASP A 44 -3.40 18.05 -2.98
C ASP A 44 -2.09 18.46 -2.26
N TYR A 45 -1.06 18.88 -3.01
CA TYR A 45 0.21 19.31 -2.40
C TYR A 45 0.07 20.57 -1.52
N GLU A 46 -0.83 21.50 -1.88
CA GLU A 46 -1.08 22.68 -1.05
C GLU A 46 -1.77 22.32 0.27
N GLU A 47 -2.72 21.38 0.26
CA GLU A 47 -3.37 20.88 1.48
C GLU A 47 -2.35 20.20 2.42
N TRP A 48 -1.49 19.31 1.89
CA TRP A 48 -0.47 18.62 2.69
C TRP A 48 0.58 19.56 3.32
N ASP A 49 0.91 20.68 2.67
CA ASP A 49 1.85 21.68 3.19
C ASP A 49 1.24 22.46 4.37
N ASP A 50 -0.05 22.80 4.28
CA ASP A 50 -0.82 23.47 5.35
C ASP A 50 -0.90 22.60 6.63
N TRP A 51 -1.24 21.32 6.50
CA TRP A 51 -1.26 20.37 7.62
C TRP A 51 0.11 20.19 8.27
N SER A 52 1.19 20.24 7.49
CA SER A 52 2.57 20.10 7.99
C SER A 52 3.05 21.36 8.71
N ALA A 53 2.60 22.54 8.28
CA ALA A 53 2.91 23.81 8.93
C ALA A 53 2.23 23.95 10.31
N GLU A 54 0.98 23.48 10.45
CA GLU A 54 0.26 23.51 11.74
C GLU A 54 0.91 22.60 12.82
N GLU A 55 1.53 21.48 12.44
CA GLU A 55 2.18 20.55 13.39
C GLU A 55 3.48 21.13 13.99
N ASP A 56 4.21 21.98 13.25
CA ASP A 56 5.44 22.63 13.71
C ASP A 56 5.18 23.85 14.62
N GLU A 57 4.08 24.59 14.39
CA GLU A 57 3.66 25.72 15.25
C GLU A 57 3.03 25.28 16.60
N GLY A 58 2.59 24.02 16.71
CA GLY A 58 1.94 23.48 17.90
C GLY A 58 2.87 23.00 19.03
N ARG A 59 4.19 23.19 18.91
CA ARG A 59 5.23 22.68 19.83
C ARG A 59 5.94 23.76 20.63
#